data_AF-A0A328RU57-F1
#
_entry.id   AF-A0A328RU57-F1
#
_cell.length_a   1.000
_cell.length_b   1.000
_cell.length_c   1.000
_cell.angle_alpha   90.00
_cell.angle_beta   90.00
_cell.angle_gamma   90.00
#
_symmetry.space_group_name_H-M   'P 1'
#
loop_
_entity.id
_entity.type
_entity.pdbx_description
1 polymer ?
#
loop_
_entity_poly.entity_id
_entity_poly.type
_entity_poly.pdbx_seq_one_letter_code
_entity_poly.pdbx_strand_id
1 'polypeptide(L)'
;MISHDYLQHIYSDIKGILKPGITDLDILKKLHPTPAIGGVPTVEAKQLIKELEPFSRGLFAGALGYMSKQKSQFSVSIRSALIEGDHVHLFSGAGIVSESDASKEWEELNLKIQFLRDLLFD
;
A
#
# COMPACT_ATOMS: atom_id res chain seq x y z
N MET A 1 8.59 13.88 -7.92
CA MET A 1 9.04 12.46 -7.84
C MET A 1 9.81 12.28 -6.54
N ILE A 2 9.71 11.11 -5.91
CA ILE A 2 10.50 10.73 -4.74
C ILE A 2 11.35 9.52 -5.15
N SER A 3 12.65 9.59 -4.92
CA SER A 3 13.59 8.53 -5.30
C SER A 3 14.07 7.77 -4.06
N HIS A 4 14.17 6.45 -4.19
CA HIS A 4 14.85 5.55 -3.27
C HIS A 4 15.88 4.73 -4.05
N ASP A 5 16.76 4.01 -3.37
CA ASP A 5 17.90 3.30 -3.98
C ASP A 5 17.52 2.35 -5.12
N TYR A 6 16.30 1.79 -5.08
CA TYR A 6 15.83 0.80 -6.06
C TYR A 6 14.81 1.34 -7.08
N LEU A 7 14.20 2.52 -6.85
CA LEU A 7 13.05 2.97 -7.65
C LEU A 7 12.61 4.42 -7.38
N GLN A 8 11.91 5.00 -8.34
CA GLN A 8 11.34 6.35 -8.27
C GLN A 8 9.81 6.31 -8.32
N HIS A 9 9.16 7.11 -7.48
CA HIS A 9 7.70 7.24 -7.41
C HIS A 9 7.24 8.62 -7.84
N ILE A 10 6.18 8.66 -8.64
CA ILE A 10 5.40 9.87 -8.86
C ILE A 10 4.42 10.01 -7.69
N TYR A 11 4.32 11.22 -7.13
CA TYR A 11 3.35 11.52 -6.08
C TYR A 11 2.78 12.92 -6.30
N SER A 12 1.55 13.11 -5.81
CA SER A 12 0.86 14.39 -5.80
C SER A 12 0.48 14.74 -4.37
N ASP A 13 0.87 15.94 -3.92
CA ASP A 13 0.53 16.44 -2.59
C ASP A 13 -0.86 17.10 -2.64
N ILE A 14 -1.79 16.60 -1.83
CA ILE A 14 -3.18 17.08 -1.77
C ILE A 14 -3.46 17.59 -0.36
N LYS A 15 -3.94 18.84 -0.26
CA LYS A 15 -4.25 19.51 1.00
C LYS A 15 -5.66 20.07 1.01
N GLY A 16 -6.28 20.09 2.17
CA GLY A 16 -7.63 20.62 2.38
C GLY A 16 -7.91 20.89 3.85
N ILE A 17 -8.97 21.65 4.12
CA ILE A 17 -9.46 21.94 5.47
C ILE A 17 -10.75 21.14 5.67
N LEU A 18 -10.85 20.45 6.81
CA LEU A 18 -12.04 19.66 7.13
C LEU A 18 -13.24 20.57 7.40
N LYS A 19 -14.42 20.12 6.92
CA LYS A 19 -15.68 20.77 7.24
C LYS A 19 -16.02 20.57 8.73
N PRO A 20 -16.76 21.48 9.36
CA PRO A 20 -17.24 21.29 10.72
C PRO A 20 -17.97 19.95 10.89
N GLY A 21 -17.67 19.25 11.99
CA GLY A 21 -18.29 17.96 12.31
C GLY A 21 -17.67 16.72 11.64
N ILE A 22 -16.70 16.89 10.73
CA ILE A 22 -15.95 15.77 10.14
C ILE A 22 -14.76 15.42 11.03
N THR A 23 -14.59 14.13 11.33
CA THR A 23 -13.48 13.63 12.16
C THR A 23 -12.35 13.04 11.32
N ASP A 24 -11.15 12.94 11.91
CA ASP A 24 -10.00 12.26 11.28
C ASP A 24 -10.32 10.80 10.91
N LEU A 25 -11.18 10.13 11.69
CA LEU A 25 -11.60 8.75 11.42
C LEU A 25 -12.50 8.67 10.17
N ASP A 26 -13.38 9.64 9.97
CA ASP A 26 -14.23 9.70 8.77
C ASP A 26 -13.37 9.86 7.52
N ILE A 27 -12.34 10.70 7.59
CA ILE A 27 -11.39 10.91 6.50
C ILE A 27 -10.57 9.65 6.24
N LEU A 28 -10.04 9.00 7.28
CA LEU A 28 -9.29 7.76 7.12
C LEU A 28 -10.12 6.67 6.43
N LYS A 29 -11.36 6.45 6.89
CA LYS A 29 -12.30 5.49 6.29
C LYS A 29 -12.66 5.82 4.84
N LYS A 30 -12.67 7.10 4.47
CA LYS A 30 -13.00 7.55 3.12
C LYS A 30 -11.83 7.43 2.16
N LEU A 31 -10.61 7.69 2.63
CA LEU A 31 -9.40 7.71 1.79
C LEU A 31 -8.73 6.34 1.66
N HIS A 32 -8.86 5.45 2.64
CA HIS A 32 -8.22 4.15 2.62
C HIS A 32 -9.20 3.00 2.33
N PRO A 33 -8.87 2.05 1.42
CA PRO A 33 -7.67 2.03 0.58
C PRO A 33 -7.75 3.07 -0.55
N THR A 34 -6.60 3.62 -0.93
CA THR A 34 -6.52 4.51 -2.10
C THR A 34 -6.57 3.69 -3.40
N PRO A 35 -6.91 4.31 -4.55
CA PRO A 35 -6.81 3.67 -5.87
C PRO A 35 -5.48 2.95 -6.14
N ALA A 36 -4.36 3.52 -5.66
CA ALA A 36 -3.02 2.98 -5.86
C ALA A 36 -2.81 1.59 -5.21
N ILE A 37 -3.67 1.20 -4.28
CA ILE A 37 -3.51 -0.02 -3.47
C ILE A 37 -4.75 -0.92 -3.56
N GLY A 38 -5.94 -0.31 -3.58
CA GLY A 38 -7.23 -0.99 -3.63
C GLY A 38 -7.90 -1.01 -5.00
N GLY A 39 -7.34 -0.31 -6.00
CA GLY A 39 -7.90 -0.22 -7.35
C GLY A 39 -9.17 0.63 -7.47
N VAL A 40 -9.60 0.81 -8.72
CA VAL A 40 -10.82 1.55 -9.10
C VAL A 40 -11.52 0.80 -10.24
N PRO A 41 -12.85 0.62 -10.19
CA PRO A 41 -13.76 0.91 -9.08
C PRO A 41 -13.47 0.06 -7.82
N THR A 42 -13.58 0.65 -6.63
CA THR A 42 -13.02 0.05 -5.39
C THR A 42 -13.73 -1.23 -4.94
N VAL A 43 -15.03 -1.40 -5.18
CA VAL A 43 -15.76 -2.60 -4.74
C VAL A 43 -15.33 -3.80 -5.58
N GLU A 44 -15.31 -3.60 -6.89
CA GLU A 44 -14.97 -4.57 -7.93
C GLU A 44 -13.49 -4.96 -7.83
N ALA A 45 -12.60 -3.97 -7.67
CA ALA A 45 -11.18 -4.24 -7.50
C ALA A 45 -10.89 -5.03 -6.21
N LYS A 46 -11.56 -4.72 -5.09
CA LYS A 46 -11.43 -5.50 -3.85
C LYS A 46 -11.95 -6.93 -3.99
N GLN A 47 -13.05 -7.12 -4.72
CA GLN A 47 -13.58 -8.44 -5.00
C GLN A 47 -12.61 -9.26 -5.85
N LEU A 48 -12.06 -8.67 -6.92
CA LEU A 48 -11.09 -9.31 -7.79
C LEU A 48 -9.80 -9.66 -7.04
N ILE A 49 -9.28 -8.75 -6.20
CA ILE A 49 -8.12 -9.04 -5.33
C ILE A 49 -8.39 -10.27 -4.46
N LYS A 50 -9.58 -10.36 -3.85
CA LYS A 50 -9.95 -11.49 -3.00
C LYS A 50 -10.06 -12.81 -3.79
N GLU A 51 -10.44 -12.76 -5.06
CA GLU A 51 -10.53 -13.92 -5.94
C GLU A 51 -9.16 -14.39 -6.43
N LEU A 52 -8.26 -13.45 -6.74
CA LEU A 52 -6.96 -13.73 -7.34
C LEU A 52 -5.85 -14.03 -6.32
N GLU A 53 -5.98 -13.54 -5.08
CA GLU A 53 -4.98 -13.74 -4.04
C GLU A 53 -5.48 -14.77 -3.02
N PRO A 54 -5.07 -16.05 -3.13
CA PRO A 54 -5.54 -17.13 -2.25
C PRO A 54 -4.87 -17.09 -0.86
N PHE A 55 -4.54 -15.90 -0.36
CA PHE A 55 -3.86 -15.67 0.89
C PHE A 55 -4.35 -14.38 1.56
N SER A 56 -4.16 -14.28 2.88
CA SER A 56 -4.40 -13.05 3.61
C SER A 56 -3.24 -12.09 3.40
N ARG A 57 -3.53 -10.83 3.09
CA ARG A 57 -2.52 -9.76 3.08
C ARG A 57 -2.05 -9.38 4.50
N GLY A 58 -2.74 -9.82 5.56
CA GLY A 58 -2.43 -9.43 6.93
C GLY A 58 -2.44 -7.91 7.09
N LEU A 59 -1.31 -7.32 7.48
CA LEU A 59 -1.14 -5.87 7.57
C LEU A 59 -0.69 -5.22 6.26
N PHE A 60 -0.32 -5.97 5.22
CA PHE A 60 0.16 -5.40 3.96
C PHE A 60 -0.92 -4.55 3.30
N ALA A 61 -0.51 -3.41 2.74
CA ALA A 61 -1.38 -2.48 2.03
C ALA A 61 -2.50 -1.85 2.91
N GLY A 62 -2.43 -2.00 4.23
CA GLY A 62 -3.31 -1.38 5.21
C GLY A 62 -2.93 0.06 5.58
N ALA A 63 -3.67 0.66 6.50
CA ALA A 63 -3.34 1.95 7.11
C ALA A 63 -2.66 1.75 8.46
N LEU A 64 -1.41 2.18 8.58
CA LEU A 64 -0.61 2.09 9.79
C LEU A 64 -0.28 3.48 10.31
N GLY A 65 -0.50 3.75 11.60
CA GLY A 65 -0.27 5.07 12.17
C GLY A 65 -0.87 5.27 13.56
N TYR A 66 -1.08 6.53 13.92
CA TYR A 66 -1.66 6.93 15.19
C TYR A 66 -2.73 8.00 15.01
N MET A 67 -3.63 8.06 15.99
CA MET A 67 -4.68 9.08 16.11
C MET A 67 -4.69 9.60 17.54
N SER A 68 -4.71 10.92 17.68
CA SER A 68 -4.77 11.62 18.97
C SER A 68 -5.71 12.81 18.88
N LYS A 69 -5.97 13.47 20.01
CA LYS A 69 -6.80 14.69 20.02
C LYS A 69 -6.16 15.86 19.27
N GLN A 70 -4.83 15.87 19.12
CA GLN A 70 -4.08 16.96 18.52
C GLN A 70 -3.77 16.71 17.04
N LYS A 71 -3.45 15.46 16.70
CA LYS A 71 -2.99 15.08 15.37
C LYS A 71 -3.22 13.60 15.10
N SER A 72 -3.52 13.31 13.84
CA SER A 72 -3.48 11.96 13.29
C SER A 72 -2.47 11.87 12.16
N GLN A 73 -1.79 10.73 12.05
CA GLN A 73 -0.85 10.48 10.97
C GLN A 73 -0.88 9.00 10.62
N PHE A 74 -1.06 8.72 9.32
CA PHE A 74 -1.12 7.37 8.78
C PHE A 74 -0.26 7.25 7.54
N SER A 75 0.27 6.06 7.32
CA SER A 75 0.98 5.65 6.12
C SER A 75 0.38 4.35 5.62
N VAL A 76 0.55 4.06 4.33
CA VAL A 76 0.21 2.75 3.79
C VAL A 76 1.33 1.78 4.17
N SER A 77 0.99 0.64 4.77
CA SER A 77 1.94 -0.42 5.16
C SER A 77 2.39 -1.24 3.95
N ILE A 78 3.23 -0.61 3.13
CA ILE A 78 3.99 -1.24 2.03
C ILE A 78 5.48 -1.22 2.36
N ARG A 79 6.29 -1.99 1.62
CA ARG A 79 7.74 -2.13 1.87
C ARG A 79 8.02 -2.55 3.32
N SER A 80 7.21 -3.49 3.80
CA SER A 80 7.30 -4.06 5.14
C SER A 80 7.22 -5.58 5.07
N ALA A 81 7.67 -6.21 6.15
CA ALA A 81 7.58 -7.65 6.36
C ALA A 81 6.65 -7.94 7.54
N LEU A 82 5.86 -9.00 7.43
CA LEU A 82 5.10 -9.55 8.55
C LEU A 82 5.89 -10.74 9.12
N ILE A 83 6.28 -10.65 10.39
CA ILE A 83 7.01 -11.70 11.10
C ILE A 83 6.01 -12.45 11.99
N GLU A 84 5.88 -13.76 11.75
CA GLU A 84 4.97 -14.64 12.50
C GLU A 84 5.72 -15.90 12.92
N GLY A 85 6.11 -15.97 14.20
CA GLY A 85 6.93 -17.07 14.71
C GLY A 85 8.31 -17.11 14.04
N ASP A 86 8.59 -18.22 13.37
CA ASP A 86 9.80 -18.49 12.59
C ASP A 86 9.66 -18.15 11.09
N HIS A 87 8.52 -17.57 10.69
CA HIS A 87 8.25 -17.19 9.30
C HIS A 87 8.31 -15.68 9.09
N VAL A 88 8.81 -15.27 7.92
CA VAL A 88 8.78 -13.89 7.44
C VAL A 88 8.04 -13.83 6.11
N HIS A 89 6.96 -13.08 6.08
CA HIS A 89 6.15 -12.85 4.88
C HIS A 89 6.51 -11.50 4.26
N LEU A 90 6.99 -11.53 3.02
CA LEU A 90 7.26 -10.34 2.20
C LEU A 90 6.15 -10.18 1.16
N PHE A 91 5.62 -8.98 1.06
CA PHE A 91 4.54 -8.65 0.13
C PHE A 91 4.96 -7.54 -0.81
N SER A 92 4.46 -7.61 -2.05
CA SER A 92 4.58 -6.56 -3.05
C SER A 92 3.35 -6.56 -3.94
N GLY A 93 3.03 -5.39 -4.49
CA GLY A 93 1.88 -5.20 -5.34
C GLY A 93 2.21 -4.20 -6.43
N ALA A 94 1.50 -4.33 -7.55
CA ALA A 94 1.57 -3.45 -8.71
C ALA A 94 0.16 -3.01 -9.10
N GLY A 95 0.04 -1.80 -9.65
CA GLY A 95 -1.22 -1.29 -10.15
C GLY A 95 -1.39 -1.72 -11.59
N ILE A 96 -2.30 -2.66 -11.85
CA ILE A 96 -2.52 -3.21 -13.19
C ILE A 96 -3.54 -2.37 -13.94
N VAL A 97 -3.17 -1.93 -15.16
CA VAL A 97 -4.04 -1.22 -16.11
C VAL A 97 -4.03 -1.94 -17.46
N SER A 98 -4.87 -1.50 -18.40
CA SER A 98 -5.01 -2.13 -19.73
C SER A 98 -3.70 -2.20 -20.52
N GLU A 99 -2.81 -1.23 -20.30
CA GLU A 99 -1.53 -1.08 -20.96
C GLU A 99 -0.38 -1.76 -20.21
N SER A 100 -0.66 -2.40 -19.06
CA SER A 100 0.35 -3.12 -18.28
C SER A 100 0.90 -4.31 -19.06
N ASP A 101 2.21 -4.54 -18.92
CA ASP A 101 2.90 -5.72 -19.43
C ASP A 101 3.26 -6.64 -18.26
N ALA A 102 2.73 -7.86 -18.25
CA ALA A 102 2.89 -8.78 -17.12
C ALA A 102 4.35 -9.04 -16.74
N SER A 103 5.28 -9.06 -17.70
CA SER A 103 6.69 -9.30 -17.42
C SER A 103 7.34 -8.09 -16.73
N LYS A 104 6.99 -6.88 -17.17
CA LYS A 104 7.47 -5.63 -16.55
C LYS A 104 6.90 -5.44 -15.14
N GLU A 105 5.62 -5.75 -14.94
CA GLU A 105 5.00 -5.67 -13.62
C GLU A 105 5.68 -6.65 -12.65
N TRP A 106 6.00 -7.86 -13.12
CA TRP A 106 6.73 -8.84 -12.31
C TRP A 106 8.13 -8.36 -11.91
N GLU A 107 8.87 -7.76 -12.85
CA GLU A 107 10.17 -7.15 -12.56
C GLU A 107 10.04 -6.02 -11.52
N GLU A 108 9.03 -5.16 -11.65
CA GLU A 108 8.74 -4.11 -10.68
C GLU A 108 8.45 -4.67 -9.28
N LEU A 109 7.70 -5.78 -9.18
CA LEU A 109 7.44 -6.45 -7.90
C LEU A 109 8.74 -6.92 -7.23
N ASN A 110 9.67 -7.50 -8.00
CA ASN A 110 10.96 -7.97 -7.49
C ASN A 110 11.80 -6.80 -6.97
N LEU A 111 11.91 -5.71 -7.74
CA LEU A 111 12.64 -4.50 -7.32
C LEU A 111 12.06 -3.89 -6.03
N LYS A 112 10.74 -3.91 -5.87
CA LYS A 112 10.07 -3.42 -4.65
C LYS A 112 10.41 -4.26 -3.41
N ILE A 113 10.61 -5.57 -3.57
CA ILE A 113 10.93 -6.51 -2.49
C ILE A 113 12.43 -6.50 -2.18
N GLN A 114 13.29 -6.26 -3.18
CA GLN A 114 14.74 -6.40 -3.06
C GLN A 114 15.31 -5.69 -1.81
N PHE A 115 14.87 -4.47 -1.52
CA PHE A 115 15.25 -3.74 -0.31
C PHE A 115 15.08 -4.54 0.99
N LEU A 116 13.96 -5.25 1.15
CA LEU A 116 13.72 -6.08 2.34
C LEU A 116 14.52 -7.38 2.30
N ARG A 117 14.81 -7.91 1.12
CA ARG A 117 15.64 -9.11 0.99
C ARG A 117 17.07 -8.83 1.41
N ASP A 118 17.64 -7.74 0.91
CA ASP A 118 19.00 -7.31 1.25
C ASP A 118 19.10 -7.06 2.77
N LEU A 119 18.10 -6.42 3.37
CA LEU A 119 18.08 -6.17 4.82
C LEU A 119 18.01 -7.46 5.68
N LEU A 120 17.34 -8.50 5.20
CA LEU A 120 17.03 -9.69 6.01
C LEU A 120 17.94 -10.88 5.74
N PHE A 121 18.56 -10.94 4.56
CA PHE A 121 19.28 -12.12 4.09
C PHE A 121 20.73 -11.86 3.66
N ASP A 122 21.19 -10.60 3.70
CA ASP A 122 22.63 -10.26 3.65
C ASP A 122 23.22 -10.15 5.07
#